data_AF-A0A0C9WXC0-F1
#
_entry.id   AF-A0A0C9WXC0-F1
#
_cell.length_a   1.000
_cell.length_b   1.000
_cell.length_c   1.000
_cell.angle_alpha   90.00
_cell.angle_beta   90.00
_cell.angle_gamma   90.00
#
_symmetry.space_group_name_H-M   'P 1'
#
loop_
_entity.id
_entity.type
_entity.pdbx_description
1 polymer ?
#
loop_
_entity_poly.entity_id
_entity_poly.type
_entity_poly.pdbx_seq_one_letter_code
_entity_poly.pdbx_strand_id
1 'polypeptide(L)'
;MESSSRAALLQHANGTTISGRAQLIAAGRDVVLHGPLPAAGTSNLLRPVSNATHTRAGHVARCDPGTRLEVIAKIRQRLDGHDNDNRAVVCWLNGPAGYGKSTLAQTIAECYAAEGRLLGSFFFLRGAGERSRISRLIPTLAHQISLTVPGAKLLIESAIEDEPALLESTLSLAHRLQRLIIEPIWLNTSQLSSSSRSVSRSLNKKIVVIDGLDECDDKAQMAHFIDILLSASSGETHLPFQILLTSRVEEHIRKKFDSSKARFLHRLELQNFDARWDIQRHFRREFDCIYDQNWRIMQRIPKPWPSARDLVALLNKAGSSFAFATTLIQCVGGDRMPHQALQKLLASGVNGLDSLYEQVLSSASWTEHFCQILGTIMILEDNKSVSFLSSLLSLQHEEVICELLQTQSVIKIPGDDNEPVMLYHTSLRDFLTIKSRSKQYFIDPPLQHLHLAIHCLKHLAECPSKDFFEGDVAHYACFNWPHHILLGFQRQQLYVDETMMSSLETLIEKLLTFQGNTWYNTILRFISSQLLQFSNGHHMLNMYKTLQGSIVTQNLIKIFQQVIDFCKVRVYNQDIFTNLL
;
A
#
# COMPACT_ATOMS: atom_id res chain seq x y z
N MET A 1 60.46 -23.19 19.44
CA MET A 1 59.36 -22.29 19.04
C MET A 1 58.21 -22.54 20.00
N GLU A 2 58.12 -21.75 21.07
CA GLU A 2 57.03 -21.85 22.04
C GLU A 2 56.08 -20.66 21.92
N SER A 3 54.82 -20.96 22.14
CA SER A 3 53.61 -20.20 21.86
C SER A 3 53.48 -18.90 22.68
N SER A 4 53.28 -17.78 21.99
CA SER A 4 52.78 -16.53 22.57
C SER A 4 51.35 -16.73 23.06
N SER A 5 51.15 -16.79 24.38
CA SER A 5 49.82 -16.77 24.99
C SER A 5 49.12 -15.44 24.68
N ARG A 6 47.89 -15.50 24.16
CA ARG A 6 47.01 -14.33 24.07
C ARG A 6 46.52 -14.02 25.48
N ALA A 7 47.06 -12.96 26.09
CA ALA A 7 46.56 -12.47 27.37
C ALA A 7 45.09 -12.02 27.22
N ALA A 8 44.18 -12.65 27.95
CA ALA A 8 42.79 -12.19 28.06
C ALA A 8 42.75 -11.05 29.09
N LEU A 9 42.43 -9.83 28.64
CA LEU A 9 42.55 -8.63 29.46
C LEU A 9 41.52 -8.55 30.60
N LEU A 10 40.39 -9.27 30.50
CA LEU A 10 39.25 -9.20 31.43
C LEU A 10 38.67 -10.59 31.73
N GLN A 11 39.53 -11.59 31.97
CA GLN A 11 39.06 -12.92 32.30
C GLN A 11 38.42 -12.94 33.70
N HIS A 12 37.16 -13.36 33.80
CA HIS A 12 36.36 -13.42 35.04
C HIS A 12 35.99 -12.06 35.68
N ALA A 13 36.08 -10.95 34.94
CA ALA A 13 35.64 -9.65 35.46
C ALA A 13 34.10 -9.58 35.56
N ASN A 14 33.57 -9.08 36.68
CA ASN A 14 32.15 -8.80 36.87
C ASN A 14 31.96 -7.32 37.24
N GLY A 15 30.92 -6.67 36.72
CA GLY A 15 30.60 -5.25 36.99
C GLY A 15 31.56 -4.23 36.36
N THR A 16 32.25 -4.56 35.26
CA THR A 16 33.20 -3.64 34.61
C THR A 16 32.49 -2.57 33.79
N THR A 17 32.76 -1.29 34.05
CA THR A 17 32.26 -0.17 33.24
C THR A 17 33.38 0.35 32.34
N ILE A 18 33.13 0.37 31.02
CA ILE A 18 34.03 0.99 30.02
C ILE A 18 33.35 2.27 29.53
N SER A 19 34.00 3.42 29.70
CA SER A 19 33.49 4.73 29.30
C SER A 19 34.40 5.40 28.26
N GLY A 20 33.86 6.35 27.49
CA GLY A 20 34.55 7.01 26.38
C GLY A 20 34.28 6.38 25.00
N ARG A 21 35.09 6.73 23.98
CA ARG A 21 34.96 6.20 22.59
C ARG A 21 35.68 4.85 22.41
N ALA A 22 35.50 3.91 23.33
CA ALA A 22 36.13 2.59 23.23
C ALA A 22 35.40 1.70 22.21
N GLN A 23 36.15 1.01 21.33
CA GLN A 23 35.62 -0.01 20.42
C GLN A 23 36.02 -1.40 20.90
N LEU A 24 35.02 -2.26 21.15
CA LEU A 24 35.20 -3.67 21.47
C LEU A 24 35.25 -4.49 20.17
N ILE A 25 36.44 -4.98 19.80
CA ILE A 25 36.69 -5.61 18.49
C ILE A 25 36.53 -7.14 18.56
N ALA A 26 36.65 -7.75 19.75
CA ALA A 26 36.43 -9.17 19.95
C ALA A 26 35.88 -9.44 21.36
N ALA A 27 34.69 -10.02 21.43
CA ALA A 27 34.07 -10.53 22.64
C ALA A 27 34.01 -12.07 22.55
N GLY A 28 34.39 -12.76 23.63
CA GLY A 28 34.19 -14.21 23.75
C GLY A 28 32.70 -14.58 23.73
N ARG A 29 32.38 -15.88 23.68
CA ARG A 29 31.03 -16.40 23.35
C ARG A 29 29.89 -16.01 24.33
N ASP A 30 30.19 -15.40 25.47
CA ASP A 30 29.20 -15.09 26.51
C ASP A 30 29.33 -13.64 27.02
N VAL A 31 29.02 -12.64 26.18
CA VAL A 31 28.92 -11.23 26.62
C VAL A 31 27.46 -10.79 26.62
N VAL A 32 26.90 -10.58 27.81
CA VAL A 32 25.57 -9.99 28.03
C VAL A 32 25.77 -8.50 28.34
N LEU A 33 25.41 -7.63 27.38
CA LEU A 33 25.48 -6.18 27.55
C LEU A 33 24.21 -5.69 28.23
N HIS A 34 24.29 -5.34 29.51
CA HIS A 34 23.25 -4.57 30.20
C HIS A 34 23.57 -3.07 30.09
N GLY A 35 23.05 -2.43 29.05
CA GLY A 35 22.94 -0.98 28.98
C GLY A 35 21.48 -0.58 28.88
N PRO A 36 21.07 0.62 29.36
CA PRO A 36 19.80 1.17 28.94
C PRO A 36 19.82 1.24 27.41
N LEU A 37 18.86 0.59 26.76
CA LEU A 37 18.64 0.73 25.33
C LEU A 37 18.67 2.25 25.02
N PRO A 38 19.44 2.70 24.01
CA PRO A 38 19.36 4.11 23.62
C PRO A 38 17.88 4.41 23.37
N ALA A 39 17.36 5.48 24.00
CA ALA A 39 15.96 5.88 23.88
C ALA A 39 15.55 5.74 22.42
N ALA A 40 14.61 4.84 22.15
CA ALA A 40 14.18 4.55 20.80
C ALA A 40 13.70 5.88 20.19
N GLY A 41 14.47 6.45 19.26
CA GLY A 41 14.11 7.76 18.69
C GLY A 41 12.69 7.70 18.12
N THR A 42 11.95 8.83 18.08
CA THR A 42 10.56 8.90 17.62
C THR A 42 10.21 8.04 16.39
N SER A 43 11.14 7.90 15.44
CA SER A 43 10.99 7.00 14.28
C SER A 43 10.76 5.54 14.66
N ASN A 44 11.50 5.02 15.64
CA ASN A 44 11.37 3.63 16.10
C ASN A 44 10.08 3.39 16.88
N LEU A 45 9.60 4.39 17.63
CA LEU A 45 8.34 4.30 18.37
C LEU A 45 7.14 4.35 17.43
N LEU A 46 7.09 5.35 16.54
CA LEU A 46 5.96 5.55 15.63
C LEU A 46 5.97 4.59 14.43
N ARG A 47 7.13 4.00 14.11
CA ARG A 47 7.37 3.13 12.96
C ARG A 47 6.73 3.73 11.69
N PRO A 48 7.15 4.89 11.16
CA PRO A 48 6.48 5.51 10.02
C PRO A 48 6.57 4.64 8.75
N VAL A 49 5.54 4.70 7.89
CA VAL A 49 5.55 4.04 6.58
C VAL A 49 6.22 4.96 5.56
N SER A 50 7.54 4.82 5.39
CA SER A 50 8.36 5.73 4.57
C SER A 50 7.91 5.83 3.11
N ASN A 51 7.48 4.71 2.52
CA ASN A 51 6.98 4.65 1.15
C ASN A 51 5.53 5.15 0.96
N ALA A 52 4.87 5.62 2.02
CA ALA A 52 3.55 6.25 1.97
C ALA A 52 3.62 7.79 1.94
N THR A 53 4.81 8.40 1.98
CA THR A 53 4.99 9.86 2.03
C THR A 53 5.16 10.48 0.63
N HIS A 54 5.06 11.81 0.52
CA HIS A 54 5.36 12.54 -0.73
C HIS A 54 6.84 12.38 -1.16
N THR A 55 7.75 12.12 -0.22
CA THR A 55 9.19 11.89 -0.47
C THR A 55 9.53 10.41 -0.68
N ARG A 56 8.55 9.55 -0.94
CA ARG A 56 8.77 8.12 -1.17
C ARG A 56 9.75 7.87 -2.33
N ALA A 57 10.55 6.82 -2.17
CA ALA A 57 11.52 6.38 -3.18
C ALA A 57 10.82 5.81 -4.44
N GLY A 58 11.52 5.86 -5.57
CA GLY A 58 11.03 5.35 -6.86
C GLY A 58 10.34 6.41 -7.72
N HIS A 59 9.79 5.96 -8.85
CA HIS A 59 9.10 6.85 -9.78
C HIS A 59 7.74 7.29 -9.21
N VAL A 60 7.60 8.59 -8.97
CA VAL A 60 6.39 9.20 -8.42
C VAL A 60 5.72 10.05 -9.49
N ALA A 61 4.48 9.71 -9.86
CA ALA A 61 3.72 10.46 -10.85
C ALA A 61 3.35 11.86 -10.32
N ARG A 62 3.76 12.90 -11.07
CA ARG A 62 3.45 14.32 -10.82
C ARG A 62 2.67 14.88 -11.99
N CYS A 63 1.97 16.00 -11.77
CA CYS A 63 1.31 16.67 -12.88
C CYS A 63 2.38 17.15 -13.86
N ASP A 64 2.14 16.93 -15.14
CA ASP A 64 3.04 17.43 -16.16
C ASP A 64 3.10 18.95 -16.12
N PRO A 65 4.27 19.57 -16.35
CA PRO A 65 4.40 21.02 -16.35
C PRO A 65 3.36 21.70 -17.25
N GLY A 66 2.59 22.59 -16.63
CA GLY A 66 1.52 23.34 -17.29
C GLY A 66 0.23 22.55 -17.57
N THR A 67 0.04 21.39 -16.94
CA THR A 67 -1.25 20.68 -16.94
C THR A 67 -2.00 20.87 -15.64
N ARG A 68 -3.33 20.65 -15.65
CA ARG A 68 -4.21 20.71 -14.47
C ARG A 68 -4.16 22.03 -13.69
N LEU A 69 -3.72 23.11 -14.33
CA LEU A 69 -3.48 24.41 -13.69
C LEU A 69 -4.75 24.97 -13.02
N GLU A 70 -5.92 24.84 -13.67
CA GLU A 70 -7.19 25.29 -13.10
C GLU A 70 -7.54 24.55 -11.79
N VAL A 71 -7.36 23.23 -11.78
CA VAL A 71 -7.65 22.40 -10.61
C VAL A 71 -6.71 22.74 -9.47
N ILE A 72 -5.41 22.84 -9.76
CA ILE A 72 -4.38 23.23 -8.81
C ILE A 72 -4.71 24.60 -8.20
N ALA A 73 -5.08 25.57 -9.04
CA ALA A 73 -5.45 26.91 -8.59
C ALA A 73 -6.66 26.89 -7.65
N LYS A 74 -7.72 26.14 -7.95
CA LYS A 74 -8.89 26.03 -7.07
C LYS A 74 -8.58 25.33 -5.74
N ILE A 75 -7.78 24.26 -5.77
CA ILE A 75 -7.31 23.60 -4.54
C ILE A 75 -6.52 24.58 -3.67
N ARG A 76 -5.61 25.35 -4.28
CA ARG A 76 -4.82 26.36 -3.55
C ARG A 76 -5.68 27.48 -3.01
N GLN A 77 -6.56 28.07 -3.82
CA GLN A 77 -7.51 29.09 -3.40
C GLN A 77 -8.27 28.66 -2.14
N ARG A 78 -8.69 27.39 -2.10
CA ARG A 78 -9.38 26.81 -0.94
C ARG A 78 -8.47 26.65 0.28
N LEU A 79 -7.33 25.98 0.11
CA LEU A 79 -6.42 25.65 1.22
C LEU A 79 -5.72 26.89 1.82
N ASP A 80 -5.45 27.91 1.00
CA ASP A 80 -4.85 29.17 1.44
C ASP A 80 -5.88 30.10 2.14
N GLY A 81 -7.17 29.75 2.09
CA GLY A 81 -8.24 30.54 2.70
C GLY A 81 -8.52 31.85 1.97
N HIS A 82 -8.28 31.89 0.65
CA HIS A 82 -8.65 33.03 -0.20
C HIS A 82 -10.15 33.06 -0.54
N ASP A 83 -10.90 32.06 -0.10
CA ASP A 83 -12.34 31.97 -0.25
C ASP A 83 -13.05 32.70 0.91
N ASN A 84 -14.14 33.43 0.64
CA ASN A 84 -14.89 34.18 1.66
C ASN A 84 -15.49 33.27 2.76
N ASP A 85 -15.53 31.95 2.53
CA ASP A 85 -15.93 30.95 3.52
C ASP A 85 -14.72 30.32 4.21
N ASN A 86 -14.23 31.00 5.24
CA ASN A 86 -13.09 30.56 6.06
C ASN A 86 -13.40 29.38 6.99
N ARG A 87 -14.62 28.80 6.92
CA ARG A 87 -15.07 27.74 7.81
C ARG A 87 -14.56 26.37 7.37
N ALA A 88 -14.63 26.03 6.08
CA ALA A 88 -14.28 24.68 5.63
C ALA A 88 -12.78 24.37 5.79
N VAL A 89 -12.47 23.31 6.54
CA VAL A 89 -11.10 22.87 6.89
C VAL A 89 -10.65 21.69 6.02
N VAL A 90 -11.62 20.98 5.44
CA VAL A 90 -11.39 19.78 4.63
C VAL A 90 -11.75 20.09 3.18
N CYS A 91 -10.80 19.93 2.28
CA CYS A 91 -11.00 19.94 0.84
C CYS A 91 -10.99 18.50 0.32
N TRP A 92 -12.11 18.02 -0.20
CA TRP A 92 -12.21 16.68 -0.80
C TRP A 92 -12.22 16.76 -2.32
N LEU A 93 -11.13 16.29 -2.92
CA LEU A 93 -10.97 16.12 -4.35
C LEU A 93 -11.43 14.72 -4.76
N ASN A 94 -12.59 14.61 -5.39
CA ASN A 94 -13.12 13.33 -5.85
C ASN A 94 -13.13 13.24 -7.38
N GLY A 95 -13.28 12.02 -7.88
CA GLY A 95 -13.49 11.79 -9.31
C GLY A 95 -13.18 10.37 -9.75
N PRO A 96 -13.43 10.07 -11.04
CA PRO A 96 -13.28 8.72 -11.58
C PRO A 96 -11.86 8.16 -11.49
N ALA A 97 -11.75 6.85 -11.64
CA ALA A 97 -10.48 6.16 -11.86
C ALA A 97 -9.73 6.77 -13.06
N GLY A 98 -8.42 6.94 -12.95
CA GLY A 98 -7.58 7.42 -14.04
C GLY A 98 -7.59 8.93 -14.30
N TYR A 99 -8.31 9.74 -13.51
CA TYR A 99 -8.35 11.20 -13.69
C TYR A 99 -7.16 11.94 -13.03
N GLY A 100 -6.20 11.23 -12.43
CA GLY A 100 -4.97 11.84 -11.89
C GLY A 100 -5.11 12.46 -10.50
N LYS A 101 -5.99 11.94 -9.63
CA LYS A 101 -6.16 12.38 -8.24
C LYS A 101 -4.85 12.30 -7.44
N SER A 102 -4.19 11.15 -7.46
CA SER A 102 -2.91 10.93 -6.77
C SER A 102 -1.78 11.79 -7.31
N THR A 103 -1.78 12.02 -8.63
CA THR A 103 -0.85 12.91 -9.32
C THR A 103 -1.03 14.37 -8.87
N LEU A 104 -2.28 14.82 -8.71
CA LEU A 104 -2.62 16.13 -8.15
C LEU A 104 -2.23 16.24 -6.67
N ALA A 105 -2.57 15.24 -5.85
CA ALA A 105 -2.22 15.21 -4.44
C ALA A 105 -0.69 15.28 -4.24
N GLN A 106 0.07 14.54 -5.05
CA GLN A 106 1.53 14.58 -5.05
C GLN A 106 2.05 15.99 -5.36
N THR A 107 1.57 16.58 -6.46
CA THR A 107 2.00 17.91 -6.90
C THR A 107 1.69 18.96 -5.83
N ILE A 108 0.49 18.90 -5.24
CA ILE A 108 0.09 19.82 -4.16
C ILE A 108 0.94 19.62 -2.91
N ALA A 109 1.22 18.37 -2.51
CA ALA A 109 2.08 18.09 -1.36
C ALA A 109 3.49 18.65 -1.56
N GLU A 110 4.10 18.43 -2.73
CA GLU A 110 5.42 18.96 -3.06
C GLU A 110 5.46 20.49 -3.10
N CYS A 111 4.42 21.13 -3.66
CA CYS A 111 4.31 22.60 -3.64
C CYS A 111 4.31 23.14 -2.20
N TYR A 112 3.45 22.60 -1.33
CA TYR A 112 3.38 23.06 0.06
C TYR A 112 4.60 22.65 0.89
N ALA A 113 5.28 21.56 0.55
CA ALA A 113 6.55 21.19 1.16
C ALA A 113 7.64 22.21 0.83
N ALA A 114 7.75 22.61 -0.44
CA ALA A 114 8.69 23.65 -0.89
C ALA A 114 8.41 25.01 -0.24
N GLU A 115 7.14 25.31 0.07
CA GLU A 115 6.73 26.51 0.81
C GLU A 115 6.94 26.40 2.34
N GLY A 116 7.37 25.25 2.86
CA GLY A 116 7.51 25.01 4.30
C GLY A 116 6.16 24.97 5.05
N ARG A 117 5.06 24.68 4.34
CA ARG A 117 3.69 24.69 4.85
C ARG A 117 3.06 23.30 4.99
N LEU A 118 3.65 22.28 4.38
CA LEU A 118 3.21 20.89 4.56
C LEU A 118 3.63 20.35 5.94
N LEU A 119 2.67 19.83 6.69
CA LEU A 119 2.90 19.13 7.97
C LEU A 119 3.21 17.65 7.76
N GLY A 120 2.55 17.06 6.78
CA GLY A 120 2.69 15.66 6.47
C GLY A 120 1.79 15.25 5.32
N SER A 121 2.12 14.09 4.77
CA SER A 121 1.41 13.49 3.66
C SER A 121 1.28 11.99 3.85
N PHE A 122 0.17 11.40 3.42
CA PHE A 122 0.01 9.96 3.38
C PHE A 122 -0.73 9.55 2.10
N PHE A 123 -0.14 8.65 1.34
CA PHE A 123 -0.68 8.13 0.09
C PHE A 123 -1.05 6.68 0.31
N PHE A 124 -2.34 6.38 0.46
CA PHE A 124 -2.79 4.99 0.48
C PHE A 124 -2.45 4.31 -0.85
N LEU A 125 -2.25 2.99 -0.79
CA LEU A 125 -2.11 2.17 -1.98
C LEU A 125 -2.74 0.81 -1.66
N ARG A 126 -3.80 0.46 -2.39
CA ARG A 126 -4.57 -0.77 -2.12
C ARG A 126 -3.68 -1.98 -2.32
N GLY A 127 -3.65 -2.86 -1.33
CA GLY A 127 -2.76 -4.00 -1.37
C GLY A 127 -1.29 -3.56 -1.46
N ALA A 128 -0.84 -2.71 -0.53
CA ALA A 128 0.58 -2.40 -0.31
C ALA A 128 0.98 -2.60 1.16
N GLY A 129 0.43 -3.63 1.81
CA GLY A 129 0.69 -3.99 3.21
C GLY A 129 0.38 -2.84 4.17
N GLU A 130 1.34 -2.45 4.99
CA GLU A 130 1.19 -1.37 5.97
C GLU A 130 0.71 -0.03 5.38
N ARG A 131 0.95 0.21 4.08
CA ARG A 131 0.53 1.42 3.37
C ARG A 131 -0.97 1.45 3.05
N SER A 132 -1.67 0.32 3.07
CA SER A 132 -3.13 0.26 2.89
C SER A 132 -3.92 0.28 4.21
N ARG A 133 -3.22 0.21 5.35
CA ARG A 133 -3.83 0.11 6.70
C ARG A 133 -4.04 1.47 7.35
N ILE A 134 -5.23 1.72 7.88
CA ILE A 134 -5.56 2.99 8.56
C ILE A 134 -4.73 3.19 9.83
N SER A 135 -4.35 2.09 10.49
CA SER A 135 -3.57 2.09 11.74
C SER A 135 -2.21 2.77 11.60
N ARG A 136 -1.71 2.91 10.37
CA ARG A 136 -0.41 3.49 10.04
C ARG A 136 -0.47 4.95 9.62
N LEU A 137 -1.66 5.47 9.36
CA LEU A 137 -1.88 6.87 8.96
C LEU A 137 -1.40 7.85 10.04
N ILE A 138 -1.95 7.74 11.26
CA ILE A 138 -1.66 8.69 12.35
C ILE A 138 -0.19 8.63 12.78
N PRO A 139 0.43 7.46 13.05
CA PRO A 139 1.84 7.41 13.43
C PRO A 139 2.77 7.99 12.35
N THR A 140 2.47 7.74 11.08
CA THR A 140 3.28 8.27 9.96
C THR A 140 3.14 9.79 9.82
N LEU A 141 1.95 10.34 10.06
CA LEU A 141 1.74 11.79 10.08
C LEU A 141 2.40 12.42 11.32
N ALA A 142 2.28 11.82 12.50
CA ALA A 142 2.90 12.29 13.74
C ALA A 142 4.42 12.35 13.60
N HIS A 143 5.02 11.35 12.96
CA HIS A 143 6.43 11.35 12.66
C HIS A 143 6.82 12.53 11.76
N GLN A 144 6.10 12.76 10.65
CA GLN A 144 6.34 13.90 9.76
C GLN A 144 6.17 15.26 10.49
N ILE A 145 5.18 15.37 11.38
CA ILE A 145 4.95 16.55 12.20
C ILE A 145 6.09 16.78 13.19
N SER A 146 6.62 15.73 13.81
CA SER A 146 7.77 15.82 14.72
C SER A 146 9.02 16.40 14.05
N LEU A 147 9.14 16.26 12.72
CA LEU A 147 10.25 16.78 11.93
C LEU A 147 9.97 18.20 11.39
N THR A 148 8.71 18.56 11.14
CA THR A 148 8.34 19.80 10.46
C THR A 148 7.88 20.91 11.41
N VAL A 149 7.40 20.57 12.61
CA VAL A 149 6.90 21.51 13.60
C VAL A 149 7.89 21.60 14.77
N PRO A 150 8.51 22.77 15.01
CA PRO A 150 9.38 22.97 16.16
C PRO A 150 8.67 22.59 17.47
N GLY A 151 9.36 21.89 18.37
CA GLY A 151 8.81 21.48 19.67
C GLY A 151 7.81 20.31 19.63
N ALA A 152 7.22 19.97 18.47
CA ALA A 152 6.25 18.88 18.37
C ALA A 152 6.86 17.51 18.68
N LYS A 153 8.17 17.32 18.42
CA LYS A 153 8.87 16.07 18.76
C LYS A 153 8.76 15.74 20.25
N LEU A 154 9.12 16.68 21.12
CA LEU A 154 9.02 16.53 22.58
C LEU A 154 7.55 16.37 23.00
N LEU A 155 6.66 17.12 22.33
CA LEU A 155 5.20 16.96 22.30
C LEU A 155 4.76 15.49 22.31
N ILE A 156 5.15 14.84 21.23
CA ILE A 156 4.75 13.49 20.87
C ILE A 156 5.47 12.46 21.74
N GLU A 157 6.76 12.66 22.02
CA GLU A 157 7.53 11.78 22.91
C GLU A 157 6.90 11.72 24.31
N SER A 158 6.62 12.88 24.92
CA SER A 158 5.94 12.95 26.23
C SER A 158 4.56 12.31 26.19
N ALA A 159 3.77 12.53 25.14
CA ALA A 159 2.44 11.93 25.05
C ALA A 159 2.50 10.39 25.00
N ILE A 160 3.49 9.82 24.31
CA ILE A 160 3.71 8.37 24.23
C ILE A 160 4.27 7.82 25.54
N GLU A 161 5.15 8.55 26.22
CA GLU A 161 5.67 8.18 27.54
C GLU A 161 4.55 8.14 28.59
N ASP A 162 3.66 9.14 28.58
CA ASP A 162 2.51 9.22 29.48
C ASP A 162 1.45 8.16 29.16
N GLU A 163 1.24 7.84 27.88
CA GLU A 163 0.22 6.90 27.42
C GLU A 163 0.76 5.97 26.31
N PRO A 164 1.49 4.88 26.68
CA PRO A 164 2.10 3.96 25.71
C PRO A 164 1.11 3.30 24.75
N ALA A 165 -0.15 3.13 25.20
CA ALA A 165 -1.24 2.58 24.41
C ALA A 165 -1.54 3.40 23.14
N LEU A 166 -1.06 4.66 23.01
CA LEU A 166 -1.16 5.47 21.79
C LEU A 166 -0.50 4.84 20.56
N LEU A 167 0.43 3.90 20.78
CA LEU A 167 1.06 3.10 19.73
C LEU A 167 0.24 1.86 19.34
N GLU A 168 -0.69 1.45 20.19
CA GLU A 168 -1.54 0.27 19.96
C GLU A 168 -2.76 0.61 19.08
N SER A 169 -3.28 -0.40 18.38
CA SER A 169 -4.51 -0.27 17.56
C SER A 169 -5.80 -0.36 18.38
N THR A 170 -5.70 -0.65 19.67
CA THR A 170 -6.83 -0.82 20.61
C THR A 170 -7.43 0.53 21.04
N LEU A 171 -6.62 1.60 21.09
CA LEU A 171 -7.09 2.94 21.42
C LEU A 171 -7.89 3.58 20.29
N SER A 172 -8.86 4.42 20.67
CA SER A 172 -9.72 5.11 19.73
C SER A 172 -8.92 5.99 18.75
N LEU A 173 -9.28 5.93 17.47
CA LEU A 173 -8.63 6.72 16.43
C LEU A 173 -8.75 8.22 16.68
N ALA A 174 -9.86 8.65 17.29
CA ALA A 174 -10.09 10.04 17.68
C ALA A 174 -9.08 10.52 18.73
N HIS A 175 -8.87 9.73 19.78
CA HIS A 175 -7.93 10.05 20.85
C HIS A 175 -6.48 10.10 20.34
N ARG A 176 -6.10 9.14 19.49
CA ARG A 176 -4.77 9.13 18.86
C ARG A 176 -4.55 10.35 17.96
N LEU A 177 -5.55 10.73 17.17
CA LEU A 177 -5.50 11.94 16.34
C LEU A 177 -5.33 13.19 17.22
N GLN A 178 -6.08 13.26 18.31
CA GLN A 178 -6.03 14.38 19.24
C GLN A 178 -4.64 14.52 19.88
N ARG A 179 -4.14 13.46 20.52
CA ARG A 179 -2.88 13.46 21.30
C ARG A 179 -1.62 13.55 20.43
N LEU A 180 -1.60 12.89 19.27
CA LEU A 180 -0.38 12.78 18.45
C LEU A 180 -0.30 13.81 17.31
N ILE A 181 -1.42 14.42 16.91
CA ILE A 181 -1.47 15.35 15.77
C ILE A 181 -1.99 16.73 16.21
N ILE A 182 -3.20 16.80 16.76
CA ILE A 182 -3.88 18.08 16.99
C ILE A 182 -3.21 18.88 18.11
N GLU A 183 -3.02 18.28 19.29
CA GLU A 183 -2.43 18.95 20.45
C GLU A 183 -1.00 19.44 20.21
N PRO A 184 -0.08 18.63 19.65
CA PRO A 184 1.29 19.08 19.36
C PRO A 184 1.34 20.28 18.41
N ILE A 185 0.43 20.36 17.44
CA ILE A 185 0.37 21.50 16.51
C ILE A 185 -0.24 22.73 17.20
N TRP A 186 -1.33 22.53 17.96
CA TRP A 186 -2.06 23.63 18.61
C TRP A 186 -1.21 24.33 19.67
N LEU A 187 -0.50 23.58 20.52
CA LEU A 187 0.38 24.12 21.56
C LEU A 187 1.55 24.95 20.97
N ASN A 188 2.08 24.56 19.82
CA ASN A 188 3.14 25.33 19.16
C ASN A 188 2.61 26.56 18.40
N THR A 189 1.38 26.50 17.88
CA THR A 189 0.77 27.62 17.14
C THR A 189 0.30 28.74 18.07
N SER A 190 -0.15 28.40 19.28
CA SER A 190 -0.59 29.36 20.29
C SER A 190 0.58 30.15 20.92
N GLN A 191 1.75 29.54 21.11
CA GLN A 191 2.94 30.22 21.67
C GLN A 191 3.56 31.27 20.74
N LEU A 192 3.50 31.07 19.41
CA LEU A 192 4.00 32.01 18.40
C LEU A 192 3.07 33.21 18.14
N SER A 193 1.79 33.10 18.51
CA SER A 193 0.77 34.12 18.26
C SER A 193 0.84 35.33 19.20
N SER A 194 1.64 35.24 20.26
CA SER A 194 1.81 36.29 21.26
C SER A 194 2.73 37.44 20.82
N SER A 195 3.40 37.35 19.65
CA SER A 195 4.50 38.26 19.30
C SER A 195 4.44 38.96 17.92
N SER A 196 3.45 38.76 17.04
CA SER A 196 3.33 39.64 15.85
C SER A 196 1.95 39.71 15.17
N ARG A 197 1.70 40.87 14.57
CA ARG A 197 0.40 41.47 14.20
C ARG A 197 -0.33 40.76 13.06
N SER A 198 -1.64 40.59 13.25
CA SER A 198 -2.83 40.73 12.37
C SER A 198 -2.79 40.65 10.82
N VAL A 199 -1.66 40.61 10.10
CA VAL A 199 -1.64 40.66 8.61
C VAL A 199 -1.35 39.29 7.96
N SER A 200 -0.86 38.29 8.71
CA SER A 200 -0.34 37.03 8.11
C SER A 200 -1.17 35.76 8.33
N ARG A 201 -2.39 35.82 8.90
CA ARG A 201 -3.16 34.59 9.24
C ARG A 201 -3.63 33.77 8.04
N SER A 202 -3.84 34.38 6.87
CA SER A 202 -4.20 33.65 5.63
C SER A 202 -2.97 33.01 4.97
N LEU A 203 -1.79 33.65 5.05
CA LEU A 203 -0.59 33.24 4.30
C LEU A 203 0.20 32.07 4.92
N ASN A 204 -0.17 31.62 6.13
CA ASN A 204 0.60 30.63 6.90
C ASN A 204 -0.18 29.36 7.28
N LYS A 205 -1.34 29.09 6.65
CA LYS A 205 -2.09 27.87 6.93
C LYS A 205 -1.24 26.64 6.60
N LYS A 206 -1.09 25.77 7.59
CA LYS A 206 -0.38 24.50 7.49
C LYS A 206 -1.30 23.44 6.87
N ILE A 207 -0.72 22.54 6.07
CA ILE A 207 -1.49 21.62 5.21
C ILE A 207 -1.13 20.15 5.53
N VAL A 208 -2.14 19.28 5.55
CA VAL A 208 -2.00 17.82 5.51
C VAL A 208 -2.62 17.30 4.22
N VAL A 209 -1.94 16.38 3.53
CA VAL A 209 -2.45 15.74 2.31
C VAL A 209 -2.64 14.24 2.56
N ILE A 210 -3.85 13.73 2.32
CA ILE A 210 -4.16 12.30 2.41
C ILE A 210 -4.78 11.86 1.08
N ASP A 211 -4.04 11.03 0.36
CA ASP A 211 -4.42 10.54 -0.97
C ASP A 211 -5.00 9.12 -0.90
N GLY A 212 -6.06 8.88 -1.67
CA GLY A 212 -6.58 7.53 -1.94
C GLY A 212 -7.38 6.94 -0.79
N LEU A 213 -8.36 7.65 -0.20
CA LEU A 213 -9.14 7.08 0.90
C LEU A 213 -9.85 5.75 0.52
N ASP A 214 -10.23 5.59 -0.75
CA ASP A 214 -10.81 4.36 -1.31
C ASP A 214 -9.79 3.22 -1.49
N GLU A 215 -8.50 3.51 -1.36
CA GLU A 215 -7.40 2.55 -1.43
C GLU A 215 -6.99 2.00 -0.05
N CYS A 216 -7.68 2.42 1.01
CA CYS A 216 -7.54 1.80 2.33
C CYS A 216 -8.35 0.49 2.41
N ASP A 217 -7.70 -0.58 2.89
CA ASP A 217 -8.36 -1.89 3.02
C ASP A 217 -9.37 -1.90 4.19
N ASP A 218 -9.18 -1.04 5.19
CA ASP A 218 -9.98 -0.97 6.42
C ASP A 218 -11.22 -0.05 6.25
N LYS A 219 -12.12 -0.37 5.30
CA LYS A 219 -13.24 0.50 4.88
C LYS A 219 -14.09 1.06 6.03
N ALA A 220 -14.40 0.24 7.03
CA ALA A 220 -15.21 0.66 8.18
C ALA A 220 -14.49 1.67 9.07
N GLN A 221 -13.19 1.44 9.33
CA GLN A 221 -12.37 2.36 10.10
C GLN A 221 -12.09 3.65 9.32
N MET A 222 -11.92 3.57 8.00
CA MET A 222 -11.81 4.75 7.14
C MET A 222 -13.09 5.62 7.21
N ALA A 223 -14.27 5.00 7.15
CA ALA A 223 -15.52 5.73 7.32
C ALA A 223 -15.63 6.41 8.70
N HIS A 224 -15.16 5.74 9.76
CA HIS A 224 -15.09 6.31 11.11
C HIS A 224 -14.07 7.46 11.21
N PHE A 225 -12.92 7.34 10.55
CA PHE A 225 -11.91 8.40 10.47
C PHE A 225 -12.47 9.67 9.83
N ILE A 226 -13.25 9.54 8.74
CA ILE A 226 -13.92 10.67 8.10
C ILE A 226 -14.88 11.36 9.09
N ASP A 227 -15.67 10.60 9.86
CA ASP A 227 -16.58 11.16 10.87
C ASP A 227 -15.81 11.95 11.95
N ILE A 228 -14.66 11.44 12.38
CA ILE A 228 -13.77 12.10 13.35
C ILE A 228 -13.27 13.43 12.77
N LEU A 229 -12.75 13.43 11.54
CA LEU A 229 -12.25 14.65 10.89
C LEU A 229 -13.33 15.72 10.75
N LEU A 230 -14.54 15.34 10.32
CA LEU A 230 -15.68 16.26 10.18
C LEU A 230 -16.17 16.78 11.53
N SER A 231 -16.12 15.93 12.58
CA SER A 231 -16.50 16.35 13.94
C SER A 231 -15.46 17.30 14.55
N ALA A 232 -14.16 17.04 14.39
CA ALA A 232 -13.09 17.95 14.79
C ALA A 232 -13.12 19.28 14.01
N SER A 233 -13.64 19.27 12.78
CA SER A 233 -13.82 20.50 11.99
C SER A 233 -15.02 21.34 12.46
N SER A 234 -15.97 20.76 13.18
CA SER A 234 -17.24 21.41 13.56
C SER A 234 -17.41 21.70 15.06
N GLY A 235 -16.59 21.10 15.92
CA GLY A 235 -16.63 21.27 17.38
C GLY A 235 -15.73 22.40 17.91
N GLU A 236 -15.59 22.46 19.25
CA GLU A 236 -14.77 23.45 19.96
C GLU A 236 -13.25 23.26 19.72
N THR A 237 -12.82 22.03 19.42
CA THR A 237 -11.46 21.63 19.05
C THR A 237 -11.20 21.87 17.56
N HIS A 238 -11.20 23.13 17.13
CA HIS A 238 -10.91 23.49 15.74
C HIS A 238 -9.55 22.93 15.28
N LEU A 239 -9.54 22.20 14.16
CA LEU A 239 -8.31 21.75 13.51
C LEU A 239 -7.40 22.94 13.15
N PRO A 240 -6.14 22.98 13.63
CA PRO A 240 -5.24 24.11 13.40
C PRO A 240 -4.58 24.13 12.01
N PHE A 241 -4.98 23.22 11.12
CA PHE A 241 -4.43 23.02 9.77
C PHE A 241 -5.53 22.65 8.79
N GLN A 242 -5.25 22.81 7.49
CA GLN A 242 -6.15 22.42 6.40
C GLN A 242 -5.81 21.02 5.89
N ILE A 243 -6.80 20.30 5.38
CA ILE A 243 -6.64 18.93 4.89
C ILE A 243 -7.09 18.84 3.44
N LEU A 244 -6.23 18.31 2.57
CA LEU A 244 -6.61 17.81 1.25
C LEU A 244 -6.82 16.30 1.33
N LEU A 245 -8.02 15.85 1.01
CA LEU A 245 -8.39 14.45 0.88
C LEU A 245 -8.65 14.12 -0.59
N THR A 246 -8.20 12.97 -1.06
CA THR A 246 -8.61 12.45 -2.37
C THR A 246 -9.29 11.10 -2.26
N SER A 247 -10.31 10.86 -3.08
CA SER A 247 -10.86 9.51 -3.24
C SER A 247 -11.69 9.34 -4.50
N ARG A 248 -12.04 8.11 -4.85
CA ARG A 248 -13.21 7.83 -5.69
C ARG A 248 -14.50 8.12 -4.90
N VAL A 249 -15.61 8.26 -5.63
CA VAL A 249 -16.94 8.40 -5.04
C VAL A 249 -17.49 7.00 -4.70
N GLU A 250 -16.84 6.28 -3.77
CA GLU A 250 -17.40 5.04 -3.24
C GLU A 250 -18.51 5.36 -2.22
N GLU A 251 -19.56 4.54 -2.19
CA GLU A 251 -20.77 4.82 -1.40
C GLU A 251 -20.48 5.00 0.10
N HIS A 252 -19.57 4.22 0.66
CA HIS A 252 -19.19 4.29 2.07
C HIS A 252 -18.49 5.61 2.45
N ILE A 253 -17.80 6.25 1.49
CA ILE A 253 -17.15 7.56 1.66
C ILE A 253 -18.17 8.67 1.40
N ARG A 254 -18.93 8.55 0.31
CA ARG A 254 -19.94 9.53 -0.11
C ARG A 254 -20.98 9.77 1.00
N LYS A 255 -21.52 8.70 1.60
CA LYS A 255 -22.50 8.80 2.69
C LYS A 255 -22.00 9.63 3.88
N LYS A 256 -20.70 9.61 4.18
CA LYS A 256 -20.12 10.40 5.28
C LYS A 256 -20.00 11.88 4.91
N PHE A 257 -19.52 12.15 3.70
CA PHE A 257 -19.38 13.51 3.18
C PHE A 257 -20.69 14.19 2.77
N ASP A 258 -21.78 13.42 2.60
CA ASP A 258 -23.14 13.93 2.36
C ASP A 258 -23.92 14.17 3.67
N SER A 259 -23.35 13.88 4.84
CA SER A 259 -24.01 14.06 6.14
C SER A 259 -24.18 15.54 6.51
N SER A 260 -25.10 15.84 7.42
CA SER A 260 -25.43 17.22 7.89
C SER A 260 -24.24 18.01 8.48
N LYS A 261 -23.12 17.33 8.77
CA LYS A 261 -21.86 17.92 9.25
C LYS A 261 -20.97 18.51 8.13
N ALA A 262 -21.35 18.38 6.86
CA ALA A 262 -20.56 18.79 5.69
C ALA A 262 -20.43 20.32 5.45
N ARG A 263 -20.89 21.18 6.39
CA ARG A 263 -20.70 22.64 6.29
C ARG A 263 -19.23 23.07 6.24
N PHE A 264 -18.32 22.20 6.69
CA PHE A 264 -16.88 22.45 6.73
C PHE A 264 -16.08 21.65 5.68
N LEU A 265 -16.79 21.07 4.70
CA LEU A 265 -16.22 20.31 3.60
C LEU A 265 -16.37 21.11 2.30
N HIS A 266 -15.26 21.34 1.60
CA HIS A 266 -15.28 21.81 0.24
C HIS A 266 -15.11 20.64 -0.74
N ARG A 267 -16.04 20.48 -1.69
CA ARG A 267 -16.02 19.40 -2.67
C ARG A 267 -15.51 19.92 -4.01
N LEU A 268 -14.48 19.26 -4.55
CA LEU A 268 -13.99 19.46 -5.91
C LEU A 268 -14.12 18.15 -6.68
N GLU A 269 -14.94 18.16 -7.73
CA GLU A 269 -15.19 16.97 -8.55
C GLU A 269 -14.41 17.07 -9.86
N LEU A 270 -13.45 16.17 -10.07
CA LEU A 270 -12.57 16.20 -11.25
C LEU A 270 -13.32 15.99 -12.56
N GLN A 271 -14.49 15.35 -12.56
CA GLN A 271 -15.32 15.25 -13.76
C GLN A 271 -15.78 16.61 -14.31
N ASN A 272 -15.79 17.66 -13.47
CA ASN A 272 -16.20 19.00 -13.87
C ASN A 272 -15.07 19.80 -14.52
N PHE A 273 -13.88 19.20 -14.65
CA PHE A 273 -12.70 19.82 -15.26
C PHE A 273 -12.28 19.02 -16.49
N ASP A 274 -12.45 19.62 -17.67
CA ASP A 274 -12.02 19.00 -18.91
C ASP A 274 -10.49 18.87 -18.95
N ALA A 275 -10.01 17.64 -19.03
CA ALA A 275 -8.59 17.33 -19.10
C ALA A 275 -8.09 17.14 -20.54
N ARG A 276 -8.93 17.29 -21.56
CA ARG A 276 -8.56 16.98 -22.95
C ARG A 276 -7.37 17.81 -23.44
N TRP A 277 -7.31 19.10 -23.08
CA TRP A 277 -6.16 19.94 -23.43
C TRP A 277 -4.87 19.50 -22.74
N ASP A 278 -4.96 19.11 -21.47
CA ASP A 278 -3.84 18.58 -20.71
C ASP A 278 -3.35 17.24 -21.29
N ILE A 279 -4.27 16.35 -21.63
CA ILE A 279 -4.00 15.05 -22.27
C ILE A 279 -3.41 15.25 -23.66
N GLN A 280 -3.85 16.25 -24.42
CA GLN A 280 -3.28 16.56 -25.73
C GLN A 280 -1.80 16.96 -25.60
N ARG A 281 -1.47 17.79 -24.60
CA ARG A 281 -0.08 18.15 -24.30
C ARG A 281 0.72 16.91 -23.89
N HIS A 282 0.16 16.06 -23.03
CA HIS A 282 0.78 14.81 -22.60
C HIS A 282 1.06 13.89 -23.80
N PHE A 283 0.05 13.64 -24.65
CA PHE A 283 0.21 12.84 -25.86
C PHE A 283 1.32 13.35 -26.77
N ARG A 284 1.35 14.66 -27.06
CA ARG A 284 2.41 15.23 -27.92
C ARG A 284 3.79 14.90 -27.36
N ARG A 285 4.02 15.18 -26.06
CA ARG A 285 5.30 14.92 -25.42
C ARG A 285 5.69 13.44 -25.47
N GLU A 286 4.78 12.55 -25.08
CA GLU A 286 5.08 11.12 -24.98
C GLU A 286 5.25 10.47 -26.37
N PHE A 287 4.45 10.85 -27.37
CA PHE A 287 4.64 10.34 -28.72
C PHE A 287 5.85 10.93 -29.44
N ASP A 288 6.23 12.18 -29.18
CA ASP A 288 7.51 12.72 -29.64
C ASP A 288 8.68 11.90 -29.06
N CYS A 289 8.60 11.56 -27.76
CA CYS A 289 9.57 10.69 -27.10
C CYS A 289 9.63 9.29 -27.75
N ILE A 290 8.48 8.66 -28.00
CA ILE A 290 8.41 7.36 -28.71
C ILE A 290 9.01 7.48 -30.11
N TYR A 291 8.72 8.54 -30.85
CA TYR A 291 9.27 8.77 -32.18
C TYR A 291 10.80 8.83 -32.14
N ASP A 292 11.34 9.65 -31.22
CA ASP A 292 12.78 9.90 -31.12
C ASP A 292 13.54 8.65 -30.61
N GLN A 293 12.97 7.90 -29.67
CA GLN A 293 13.53 6.61 -29.22
C GLN A 293 13.55 5.55 -30.33
N ASN A 294 12.61 5.61 -31.27
CA ASN A 294 12.47 4.67 -32.38
C ASN A 294 12.91 5.26 -33.73
N TRP A 295 13.78 6.27 -33.73
CA TRP A 295 14.07 7.10 -34.91
C TRP A 295 14.42 6.29 -36.16
N ARG A 296 15.16 5.17 -36.05
CA ARG A 296 15.57 4.35 -37.22
C ARG A 296 14.37 3.77 -37.96
N ILE A 297 13.36 3.36 -37.21
CA ILE A 297 12.11 2.79 -37.73
C ILE A 297 11.17 3.93 -38.16
N MET A 298 11.18 5.03 -37.40
CA MET A 298 10.27 6.16 -37.57
C MET A 298 10.75 7.21 -38.60
N GLN A 299 11.98 7.16 -39.09
CA GLN A 299 12.59 8.19 -39.96
C GLN A 299 11.81 8.48 -41.26
N ARG A 300 11.01 7.52 -41.74
CA ARG A 300 10.17 7.66 -42.94
C ARG A 300 8.74 8.10 -42.62
N ILE A 301 8.40 8.21 -41.34
CA ILE A 301 7.09 8.64 -40.86
C ILE A 301 7.11 10.17 -40.71
N PRO A 302 6.21 10.91 -41.39
CA PRO A 302 6.20 12.37 -41.33
C PRO A 302 5.92 12.89 -39.91
N LYS A 303 6.63 13.97 -39.52
CA LYS A 303 6.28 14.80 -38.35
C LYS A 303 5.25 15.89 -38.75
N PRO A 304 4.38 16.35 -37.84
CA PRO A 304 4.20 15.85 -36.47
C PRO A 304 3.62 14.44 -36.46
N TRP A 305 4.09 13.61 -35.53
CA TRP A 305 3.55 12.28 -35.29
C TRP A 305 3.09 12.19 -33.82
N PRO A 306 1.85 11.78 -33.54
CA PRO A 306 0.79 11.40 -34.48
C PRO A 306 0.34 12.59 -35.35
N SER A 307 -0.30 12.29 -36.48
CA SER A 307 -0.93 13.34 -37.29
C SER A 307 -2.00 14.08 -36.49
N ALA A 308 -2.36 15.30 -36.88
CA ALA A 308 -3.41 16.06 -36.18
C ALA A 308 -4.74 15.29 -36.10
N ARG A 309 -5.08 14.52 -37.15
CA ARG A 309 -6.26 13.66 -37.20
C ARG A 309 -6.16 12.51 -36.20
N ASP A 310 -5.02 11.82 -36.17
CA ASP A 310 -4.79 10.70 -35.27
C ASP A 310 -4.78 11.15 -33.80
N LEU A 311 -4.21 12.32 -33.53
CA LEU A 311 -4.21 12.93 -32.20
C LEU A 311 -5.63 13.23 -31.72
N VAL A 312 -6.50 13.78 -32.58
CA VAL A 312 -7.91 13.99 -32.25
C VAL A 312 -8.63 12.67 -31.98
N ALA A 313 -8.36 11.62 -32.75
CA ALA A 313 -8.93 10.30 -32.52
C ALA A 313 -8.48 9.70 -31.18
N LEU A 314 -7.19 9.82 -30.83
CA LEU A 314 -6.66 9.42 -29.51
C LEU A 314 -7.32 10.19 -28.37
N LEU A 315 -7.53 11.51 -28.52
CA LEU A 315 -8.22 12.35 -27.53
C LEU A 315 -9.67 11.94 -27.35
N ASN A 316 -10.36 11.62 -28.44
CA ASN A 316 -11.74 11.13 -28.38
C ASN A 316 -11.82 9.79 -27.63
N LYS A 317 -10.86 8.89 -27.86
CA LYS A 317 -10.76 7.61 -27.15
C LYS A 317 -10.45 7.78 -25.66
N ALA A 318 -9.52 8.69 -25.31
CA ALA A 318 -9.10 8.92 -23.92
C ALA A 318 -10.08 9.72 -23.07
N GLY A 319 -10.88 10.60 -23.69
CA GLY A 319 -11.74 11.51 -22.95
C GLY A 319 -10.90 12.36 -21.98
N SER A 320 -11.30 12.36 -20.70
CA SER A 320 -10.57 13.05 -19.61
C SER A 320 -9.76 12.10 -18.71
N SER A 321 -9.51 10.86 -19.16
CA SER A 321 -8.79 9.85 -18.40
C SER A 321 -7.31 9.81 -18.77
N PHE A 322 -6.46 10.28 -17.86
CA PHE A 322 -5.01 10.15 -17.99
C PHE A 322 -4.55 8.70 -17.96
N ALA A 323 -5.15 7.83 -17.13
CA ALA A 323 -4.79 6.41 -17.14
C ALA A 323 -5.06 5.78 -18.51
N PHE A 324 -6.18 6.14 -19.15
CA PHE A 324 -6.47 5.67 -20.51
C PHE A 324 -5.43 6.20 -21.50
N ALA A 325 -5.13 7.50 -21.45
CA ALA A 325 -4.09 8.11 -22.27
C ALA A 325 -2.73 7.40 -22.11
N THR A 326 -2.29 7.18 -20.87
CA THR A 326 -1.06 6.45 -20.56
C THR A 326 -1.09 5.04 -21.13
N THR A 327 -2.18 4.29 -20.98
CA THR A 327 -2.27 2.94 -21.57
C THR A 327 -2.22 2.99 -23.11
N LEU A 328 -2.85 3.96 -23.78
CA LEU A 328 -2.71 4.11 -25.24
C LEU A 328 -1.26 4.40 -25.64
N ILE A 329 -0.56 5.27 -24.90
CA ILE A 329 0.86 5.56 -25.10
C ILE A 329 1.69 4.28 -24.95
N GLN A 330 1.46 3.50 -23.88
CA GLN A 330 2.19 2.25 -23.64
C GLN A 330 1.91 1.18 -24.69
N CYS A 331 0.65 1.04 -25.15
CA CYS A 331 0.29 0.12 -26.23
C CYS A 331 1.03 0.45 -27.55
N VAL A 332 1.28 1.73 -27.82
CA VAL A 332 2.00 2.15 -29.02
C VAL A 332 3.51 2.07 -28.83
N GLY A 333 4.03 2.55 -27.69
CA GLY A 333 5.45 2.62 -27.40
C GLY A 333 6.10 1.27 -27.11
N GLY A 334 5.32 0.29 -26.63
CA GLY A 334 5.80 -1.07 -26.37
C GLY A 334 5.88 -1.97 -27.61
N ASP A 335 5.35 -1.54 -28.75
CA ASP A 335 5.40 -2.30 -30.01
C ASP A 335 6.69 -2.01 -30.78
N ARG A 336 7.24 -3.03 -31.46
CA ARG A 336 8.44 -2.90 -32.31
C ARG A 336 8.23 -1.97 -33.50
N MET A 337 6.98 -1.74 -33.90
CA MET A 337 6.56 -0.87 -35.00
C MET A 337 5.49 0.13 -34.51
N PRO A 338 5.88 1.19 -33.75
CA PRO A 338 4.93 2.10 -33.10
C PRO A 338 3.93 2.74 -34.07
N HIS A 339 4.37 3.10 -35.27
CA HIS A 339 3.50 3.65 -36.31
C HIS A 339 2.39 2.68 -36.74
N GLN A 340 2.66 1.37 -36.82
CA GLN A 340 1.65 0.36 -37.16
C GLN A 340 0.73 0.08 -35.97
N ALA A 341 1.30 0.01 -34.76
CA ALA A 341 0.54 -0.17 -33.53
C ALA A 341 -0.49 0.96 -33.33
N LEU A 342 -0.07 2.21 -33.57
CA LEU A 342 -0.97 3.36 -33.55
C LEU A 342 -2.13 3.19 -34.54
N GLN A 343 -1.85 2.81 -35.80
CA GLN A 343 -2.91 2.64 -36.80
C GLN A 343 -3.88 1.51 -36.44
N LYS A 344 -3.38 0.38 -35.94
CA LYS A 344 -4.22 -0.73 -35.43
C LYS A 344 -5.10 -0.26 -34.26
N LEU A 345 -4.52 0.48 -33.32
CA LEU A 345 -5.23 1.02 -32.16
C LEU A 345 -6.30 2.04 -32.56
N LEU A 346 -6.03 2.89 -33.56
CA LEU A 346 -7.00 3.85 -34.08
C LEU A 346 -8.15 3.17 -34.83
N ALA A 347 -7.85 2.11 -35.57
CA ALA A 347 -8.86 1.30 -36.26
C ALA A 347 -9.72 0.47 -35.29
N SER A 348 -9.24 0.22 -34.07
CA SER A 348 -10.02 -0.48 -33.05
C SER A 348 -11.23 0.35 -32.58
N GLY A 349 -12.36 -0.31 -32.30
CA GLY A 349 -13.57 0.35 -31.73
C GLY A 349 -13.47 0.66 -30.23
N VAL A 350 -12.28 0.58 -29.65
CA VAL A 350 -12.04 0.62 -28.19
C VAL A 350 -12.28 2.02 -27.63
N ASN A 351 -13.17 2.11 -26.63
CA ASN A 351 -13.61 3.32 -25.94
C ASN A 351 -13.74 3.05 -24.43
N GLY A 352 -12.98 3.76 -23.60
CA GLY A 352 -13.02 3.60 -22.14
C GLY A 352 -12.23 2.40 -21.60
N LEU A 353 -11.79 2.48 -20.34
CA LEU A 353 -10.77 1.62 -19.72
C LEU A 353 -11.04 0.11 -19.89
N ASP A 354 -12.29 -0.33 -19.70
CA ASP A 354 -12.64 -1.76 -19.73
C ASP A 354 -12.37 -2.36 -21.12
N SER A 355 -12.80 -1.70 -22.20
CA SER A 355 -12.54 -2.17 -23.55
C SER A 355 -11.06 -2.17 -23.92
N LEU A 356 -10.25 -1.30 -23.32
CA LEU A 356 -8.80 -1.27 -23.53
C LEU A 356 -8.11 -2.38 -22.76
N TYR A 357 -8.54 -2.68 -21.54
CA TYR A 357 -8.10 -3.86 -20.82
C TYR A 357 -8.49 -5.13 -21.59
N GLU A 358 -9.73 -5.24 -22.08
CA GLU A 358 -10.15 -6.34 -22.95
C GLU A 358 -9.22 -6.49 -24.17
N GLN A 359 -8.86 -5.38 -24.84
CA GLN A 359 -7.95 -5.43 -25.98
C GLN A 359 -6.55 -5.95 -25.59
N VAL A 360 -5.93 -5.40 -24.54
CA VAL A 360 -4.61 -5.84 -24.08
C VAL A 360 -4.62 -7.31 -23.67
N LEU A 361 -5.67 -7.72 -22.95
CA LEU A 361 -5.82 -9.08 -22.46
C LEU A 361 -6.16 -10.06 -23.59
N SER A 362 -6.85 -9.63 -24.65
CA SER A 362 -7.18 -10.47 -25.81
C SER A 362 -5.96 -10.91 -26.61
N SER A 363 -4.85 -10.18 -26.52
CA SER A 363 -3.58 -10.54 -27.18
C SER A 363 -2.69 -11.47 -26.36
N ALA A 364 -3.01 -11.70 -25.07
CA ALA A 364 -2.27 -12.64 -24.24
C ALA A 364 -2.64 -14.09 -24.56
N SER A 365 -1.73 -15.04 -24.33
CA SER A 365 -1.96 -16.46 -24.62
C SER A 365 -2.84 -17.17 -23.59
N TRP A 366 -3.13 -16.54 -22.43
CA TRP A 366 -3.93 -17.11 -21.34
C TRP A 366 -3.49 -18.53 -20.97
N THR A 367 -2.18 -18.76 -20.90
CA THR A 367 -1.59 -20.02 -20.42
C THR A 367 -1.96 -20.24 -18.95
N GLU A 368 -1.79 -21.46 -18.46
CA GLU A 368 -1.98 -21.76 -17.04
C GLU A 368 -1.07 -20.88 -16.17
N HIS A 369 0.21 -20.75 -16.54
CA HIS A 369 1.17 -19.89 -15.84
C HIS A 369 0.76 -18.42 -15.87
N PHE A 370 0.30 -17.89 -17.02
CA PHE A 370 -0.21 -16.53 -17.11
C PHE A 370 -1.36 -16.28 -16.14
N CYS A 371 -2.34 -17.18 -16.12
CA CYS A 371 -3.51 -17.09 -15.24
C CYS A 371 -3.11 -17.13 -13.76
N GLN A 372 -2.18 -18.04 -13.40
CA GLN A 372 -1.67 -18.18 -12.04
C GLN A 372 -0.91 -16.93 -11.58
N ILE A 373 -0.01 -16.39 -12.40
CA ILE A 373 0.77 -15.19 -12.09
C ILE A 373 -0.15 -13.97 -11.98
N LEU A 374 -0.98 -13.73 -12.99
CA LEU A 374 -1.88 -12.58 -13.03
C LEU A 374 -2.88 -12.63 -11.88
N GLY A 375 -3.49 -13.81 -11.64
CA GLY A 375 -4.38 -14.05 -10.51
C GLY A 375 -3.73 -13.72 -9.18
N THR A 376 -2.51 -14.22 -8.96
CA THR A 376 -1.74 -13.97 -7.74
C THR A 376 -1.48 -12.48 -7.53
N ILE A 377 -1.01 -11.75 -8.56
CA ILE A 377 -0.79 -10.29 -8.48
C ILE A 377 -2.08 -9.53 -8.15
N MET A 378 -3.24 -9.99 -8.64
CA MET A 378 -4.51 -9.32 -8.38
C MET A 378 -5.00 -9.46 -6.94
N ILE A 379 -4.70 -10.58 -6.26
CA ILE A 379 -5.19 -10.83 -4.90
C ILE A 379 -4.18 -10.57 -3.78
N LEU A 380 -2.89 -10.43 -4.11
CA LEU A 380 -1.86 -10.13 -3.12
C LEU A 380 -2.13 -8.80 -2.41
N GLU A 381 -1.98 -8.80 -1.09
CA GLU A 381 -2.10 -7.61 -0.23
C GLU A 381 -0.89 -6.68 -0.33
N ASP A 382 0.19 -7.07 -0.97
CA ASP A 382 1.33 -6.22 -1.24
C ASP A 382 1.97 -6.58 -2.58
N ASN A 383 2.46 -5.59 -3.31
CA ASN A 383 3.14 -5.82 -4.58
C ASN A 383 4.42 -6.62 -4.32
N LYS A 384 4.57 -7.73 -5.03
CA LYS A 384 5.70 -8.65 -4.89
C LYS A 384 6.64 -8.56 -6.09
N SER A 385 7.89 -8.94 -5.85
CA SER A 385 8.93 -8.97 -6.87
C SER A 385 8.81 -10.18 -7.78
N VAL A 386 9.50 -10.17 -8.91
CA VAL A 386 9.56 -11.33 -9.82
C VAL A 386 10.15 -12.54 -9.10
N SER A 387 11.21 -12.33 -8.32
CA SER A 387 11.84 -13.40 -7.52
C SER A 387 10.90 -14.00 -6.48
N PHE A 388 10.07 -13.18 -5.83
CA PHE A 388 9.06 -13.66 -4.89
C PHE A 388 7.99 -14.50 -5.60
N LEU A 389 7.46 -14.01 -6.74
CA LEU A 389 6.43 -14.71 -7.51
C LEU A 389 6.95 -16.04 -8.06
N SER A 390 8.17 -16.06 -8.61
CA SER A 390 8.84 -17.27 -9.10
C SER A 390 8.94 -18.32 -8.00
N SER A 391 9.43 -17.94 -6.82
CA SER A 391 9.61 -18.87 -5.70
C SER A 391 8.29 -19.35 -5.07
N LEU A 392 7.27 -18.50 -4.97
CA LEU A 392 5.96 -18.89 -4.42
C LEU A 392 5.17 -19.80 -5.38
N LEU A 393 5.23 -19.52 -6.67
CA LEU A 393 4.48 -20.26 -7.69
C LEU A 393 5.25 -21.48 -8.23
N SER A 394 6.49 -21.69 -7.78
CA SER A 394 7.39 -22.74 -8.27
C SER A 394 7.66 -22.65 -9.78
N LEU A 395 7.78 -21.42 -10.30
CA LEU A 395 8.06 -21.13 -11.71
C LEU A 395 9.49 -20.61 -11.88
N GLN A 396 10.09 -20.75 -13.06
CA GLN A 396 11.38 -20.12 -13.36
C GLN A 396 11.20 -18.59 -13.50
N HIS A 397 12.27 -17.83 -13.24
CA HIS A 397 12.21 -16.35 -13.29
C HIS A 397 11.86 -15.88 -14.71
N GLU A 398 12.45 -16.52 -15.72
CA GLU A 398 12.25 -16.22 -17.14
C GLU A 398 10.81 -16.49 -17.57
N GLU A 399 10.17 -17.52 -17.02
CA GLU A 399 8.76 -17.83 -17.27
C GLU A 399 7.86 -16.71 -16.74
N VAL A 400 8.09 -16.26 -15.50
CA VAL A 400 7.33 -15.16 -14.91
C VAL A 400 7.47 -13.89 -15.74
N ILE A 401 8.69 -13.54 -16.16
CA ILE A 401 8.96 -12.37 -16.99
C ILE A 401 8.26 -12.50 -18.36
N CYS A 402 8.39 -13.66 -19.03
CA CYS A 402 7.77 -13.90 -20.33
C CYS A 402 6.25 -13.76 -20.30
N GLU A 403 5.61 -14.28 -19.24
CA GLU A 403 4.15 -14.17 -19.08
C GLU A 403 3.72 -12.73 -18.79
N LEU A 404 4.45 -12.01 -17.93
CA LEU A 404 4.13 -10.60 -17.63
C LEU A 404 4.34 -9.67 -18.84
N LEU A 405 5.35 -9.93 -19.68
CA LEU A 405 5.64 -9.12 -20.86
C LEU A 405 4.48 -9.07 -21.86
N GLN A 406 3.59 -10.07 -21.86
CA GLN A 406 2.37 -10.07 -22.69
C GLN A 406 1.39 -8.95 -22.31
N THR A 407 1.46 -8.44 -21.08
CA THR A 407 0.59 -7.37 -20.56
C THR A 407 1.37 -6.17 -20.01
N GLN A 408 2.61 -5.98 -20.49
CA GLN A 408 3.48 -4.88 -20.09
C GLN A 408 2.90 -3.47 -20.32
N SER A 409 1.83 -3.34 -21.12
CA SER A 409 1.14 -2.06 -21.32
C SER A 409 0.25 -1.65 -20.14
N VAL A 410 -0.08 -2.58 -19.25
CA VAL A 410 -0.94 -2.37 -18.07
C VAL A 410 -0.27 -2.81 -16.75
N ILE A 411 0.81 -3.59 -16.83
CA ILE A 411 1.68 -3.98 -15.72
C ILE A 411 3.08 -3.38 -15.93
N LYS A 412 3.60 -2.71 -14.90
CA LYS A 412 4.97 -2.24 -14.83
C LYS A 412 5.86 -3.35 -14.26
N ILE A 413 6.77 -3.84 -15.09
CA ILE A 413 7.80 -4.81 -14.74
C ILE A 413 9.10 -4.03 -14.46
N PRO A 414 9.69 -4.13 -13.26
CA PRO A 414 10.94 -3.44 -12.94
C PRO A 414 12.12 -4.06 -13.69
N GLY A 415 13.24 -3.33 -13.76
CA GLY A 415 14.48 -3.83 -14.35
C GLY A 415 15.32 -4.69 -13.39
N ASP A 416 15.05 -4.60 -12.09
CA ASP A 416 15.60 -5.47 -11.05
C ASP A 416 14.50 -6.44 -10.57
N ASP A 417 14.76 -7.74 -10.65
CA ASP A 417 13.81 -8.79 -10.30
C ASP A 417 13.44 -8.85 -8.82
N ASN A 418 14.17 -8.11 -7.97
CA ASN A 418 13.87 -7.94 -6.55
C ASN A 418 12.98 -6.74 -6.25
N GLU A 419 12.79 -5.83 -7.22
CA GLU A 419 11.84 -4.75 -7.08
C GLU A 419 10.39 -5.24 -7.30
N PRO A 420 9.38 -4.60 -6.68
CA PRO A 420 7.99 -5.00 -6.83
C PRO A 420 7.44 -4.79 -8.25
N VAL A 421 6.75 -5.80 -8.77
CA VAL A 421 5.88 -5.69 -9.95
C VAL A 421 4.66 -4.83 -9.57
N MET A 422 4.37 -3.80 -10.38
CA MET A 422 3.30 -2.83 -10.09
C MET A 422 2.28 -2.77 -11.21
N LEU A 423 1.03 -2.46 -10.88
CA LEU A 423 0.04 -2.10 -11.89
C LEU A 423 0.22 -0.63 -12.26
N TYR A 424 0.09 -0.27 -13.54
CA TYR A 424 0.07 1.15 -13.91
C TYR A 424 -1.13 1.88 -13.31
N HIS A 425 -2.23 1.17 -13.07
CA HIS A 425 -3.40 1.73 -12.42
C HIS A 425 -4.22 0.66 -11.67
N THR A 426 -4.71 1.00 -10.47
CA THR A 426 -5.51 0.11 -9.60
C THR A 426 -6.82 -0.36 -10.24
N SER A 427 -7.34 0.37 -11.23
CA SER A 427 -8.56 -0.04 -11.96
C SER A 427 -8.41 -1.30 -12.79
N LEU A 428 -7.19 -1.76 -13.10
CA LEU A 428 -7.00 -3.07 -13.72
C LEU A 428 -7.44 -4.18 -12.75
N ARG A 429 -7.04 -4.07 -11.47
CA ARG A 429 -7.49 -4.99 -10.41
C ARG A 429 -9.00 -4.93 -10.26
N ASP A 430 -9.60 -3.73 -10.26
CA ASP A 430 -11.07 -3.58 -10.19
C ASP A 430 -11.78 -4.17 -11.41
N PHE A 431 -11.16 -4.16 -12.58
CA PHE A 431 -11.71 -4.75 -13.80
C PHE A 431 -11.66 -6.29 -13.71
N LEU A 432 -10.47 -6.85 -13.47
CA LEU A 432 -10.26 -8.30 -13.47
C LEU A 432 -11.02 -9.02 -12.35
N THR A 433 -11.26 -8.36 -11.21
CA THR A 433 -11.96 -8.96 -10.05
C THR A 433 -13.48 -8.74 -10.03
N ILE A 434 -14.08 -8.19 -11.09
CA ILE A 434 -15.54 -7.98 -11.21
C ILE A 434 -16.08 -8.68 -12.47
N LYS A 435 -16.78 -9.80 -12.28
CA LYS A 435 -17.28 -10.66 -13.37
C LYS A 435 -18.12 -9.94 -14.42
N SER A 436 -18.98 -9.01 -14.02
CA SER A 436 -19.82 -8.24 -14.94
C SER A 436 -19.03 -7.28 -15.83
N ARG A 437 -17.81 -6.91 -15.43
CA ARG A 437 -16.92 -6.03 -16.19
C ARG A 437 -15.96 -6.81 -17.07
N SER A 438 -15.26 -7.79 -16.51
CA SER A 438 -14.20 -8.54 -17.21
C SER A 438 -14.67 -9.75 -18.02
N LYS A 439 -15.91 -10.22 -17.82
CA LYS A 439 -16.53 -11.32 -18.58
C LYS A 439 -15.65 -12.57 -18.55
N GLN A 440 -15.06 -12.96 -19.68
CA GLN A 440 -14.19 -14.12 -19.83
C GLN A 440 -12.81 -13.94 -19.18
N TYR A 441 -12.40 -12.71 -18.89
CA TYR A 441 -11.15 -12.38 -18.22
C TYR A 441 -11.29 -12.28 -16.70
N PHE A 442 -12.43 -12.71 -16.15
CA PHE A 442 -12.72 -12.62 -14.73
C PHE A 442 -11.81 -13.56 -13.93
N ILE A 443 -11.08 -12.95 -12.99
CA ILE A 443 -10.30 -13.64 -11.98
C ILE A 443 -11.17 -13.71 -10.73
N ASP A 444 -11.57 -14.92 -10.34
CA ASP A 444 -12.41 -15.14 -9.17
C ASP A 444 -11.60 -15.03 -7.88
N PRO A 445 -11.76 -13.95 -7.07
CA PRO A 445 -10.86 -13.71 -5.94
C PRO A 445 -10.85 -14.83 -4.89
N PRO A 446 -11.99 -15.41 -4.46
CA PRO A 446 -11.97 -16.52 -3.51
C PRO A 446 -11.26 -17.76 -4.06
N LEU A 447 -11.49 -18.14 -5.32
CA LEU A 447 -10.79 -19.27 -5.95
C LEU A 447 -9.28 -19.03 -5.97
N GLN A 448 -8.86 -17.82 -6.34
CA GLN A 448 -7.46 -17.47 -6.38
C GLN A 448 -6.81 -17.46 -4.99
N HIS A 449 -7.55 -17.09 -3.94
CA HIS A 449 -7.08 -17.24 -2.56
C HIS A 449 -6.85 -18.72 -2.21
N LEU A 450 -7.73 -19.63 -2.60
CA LEU A 450 -7.53 -21.06 -2.36
C LEU A 450 -6.28 -21.60 -3.10
N HIS A 451 -6.06 -21.19 -4.35
CA HIS A 451 -4.81 -21.49 -5.07
C HIS A 451 -3.59 -20.96 -4.32
N LEU A 452 -3.64 -19.72 -3.84
CA LEU A 452 -2.52 -19.11 -3.11
C LEU A 452 -2.24 -19.82 -1.78
N ALA A 453 -3.28 -20.29 -1.08
CA ALA A 453 -3.11 -21.14 0.09
C ALA A 453 -2.39 -22.45 -0.25
N ILE A 454 -2.74 -23.09 -1.36
CA ILE A 454 -2.06 -24.30 -1.84
C ILE A 454 -0.59 -24.01 -2.15
N HIS A 455 -0.27 -22.93 -2.85
CA HIS A 455 1.12 -22.55 -3.14
C HIS A 455 1.93 -22.30 -1.86
N CYS A 456 1.36 -21.56 -0.90
CA CYS A 456 1.97 -21.38 0.41
C CYS A 456 2.24 -22.73 1.10
N LEU A 457 1.25 -23.63 1.14
CA LEU A 457 1.39 -24.92 1.79
C LEU A 457 2.37 -25.86 1.07
N LYS A 458 2.42 -25.84 -0.27
CA LYS A 458 3.42 -26.57 -1.06
C LYS A 458 4.82 -26.09 -0.72
N HIS A 459 5.04 -24.77 -0.68
CA HIS A 459 6.32 -24.19 -0.30
C HIS A 459 6.74 -24.60 1.12
N LEU A 460 5.82 -24.61 2.09
CA LEU A 460 6.10 -25.07 3.45
C LEU A 460 6.27 -26.59 3.58
N ALA A 461 5.83 -27.36 2.59
CA ALA A 461 5.98 -28.81 2.56
C ALA A 461 7.32 -29.26 1.95
N GLU A 462 8.08 -28.35 1.34
CA GLU A 462 9.45 -28.57 0.87
C GLU A 462 10.43 -28.45 2.05
N CYS A 463 11.34 -29.43 2.15
CA CYS A 463 12.09 -29.70 3.37
C CYS A 463 13.06 -28.55 3.72
N PRO A 464 12.96 -27.93 4.89
CA PRO A 464 13.96 -26.98 5.34
C PRO A 464 15.19 -27.75 5.85
N SER A 465 16.38 -27.25 5.54
CA SER A 465 17.65 -27.76 6.05
C SER A 465 17.93 -27.32 7.51
N LYS A 466 16.99 -26.60 8.13
CA LYS A 466 17.08 -25.92 9.44
C LYS A 466 15.78 -26.08 10.25
N ASP A 467 15.83 -25.83 11.56
CA ASP A 467 14.67 -25.89 12.48
C ASP A 467 13.64 -24.74 12.31
N PHE A 468 13.84 -23.86 11.34
CA PHE A 468 12.97 -22.74 10.98
C PHE A 468 13.07 -22.44 9.48
N PHE A 469 12.04 -21.84 8.91
CA PHE A 469 12.01 -21.40 7.52
C PHE A 469 12.72 -20.05 7.35
N GLU A 470 13.43 -19.86 6.24
CA GLU A 470 14.12 -18.62 5.89
C GLU A 470 13.62 -18.07 4.54
N GLY A 471 13.60 -16.75 4.42
CA GLY A 471 13.27 -16.05 3.18
C GLY A 471 11.84 -15.51 3.15
N ASP A 472 11.63 -14.49 2.32
CA ASP A 472 10.40 -13.70 2.30
C ASP A 472 9.16 -14.53 1.92
N VAL A 473 9.31 -15.49 1.00
CA VAL A 473 8.23 -16.40 0.60
C VAL A 473 7.83 -17.32 1.74
N ALA A 474 8.80 -17.90 2.44
CA ALA A 474 8.51 -18.82 3.54
C ALA A 474 7.90 -18.08 4.75
N HIS A 475 8.36 -16.86 5.03
CA HIS A 475 7.71 -15.98 6.00
C HIS A 475 6.26 -15.70 5.60
N TYR A 476 6.04 -15.23 4.36
CA TYR A 476 4.70 -14.97 3.86
C TYR A 476 3.80 -16.21 3.97
N ALA A 477 4.29 -17.37 3.53
CA ALA A 477 3.55 -18.62 3.55
C ALA A 477 3.16 -19.01 4.98
N CYS A 478 4.09 -18.96 5.94
CA CYS A 478 3.84 -19.31 7.35
C CYS A 478 2.66 -18.56 7.97
N PHE A 479 2.48 -17.28 7.59
CA PHE A 479 1.47 -16.40 8.17
C PHE A 479 0.17 -16.33 7.37
N ASN A 480 0.22 -16.47 6.05
CA ASN A 480 -0.91 -16.10 5.19
C ASN A 480 -1.73 -17.29 4.65
N TRP A 481 -1.21 -18.52 4.69
CA TRP A 481 -1.97 -19.69 4.21
C TRP A 481 -3.35 -19.85 4.89
N PRO A 482 -3.53 -19.66 6.22
CA PRO A 482 -4.86 -19.81 6.84
C PRO A 482 -5.80 -18.67 6.43
N HIS A 483 -5.25 -17.46 6.30
CA HIS A 483 -6.00 -16.27 5.90
C HIS A 483 -6.57 -16.42 4.48
N HIS A 484 -5.78 -16.97 3.56
CA HIS A 484 -6.25 -17.25 2.21
C HIS A 484 -7.34 -18.32 2.17
N ILE A 485 -7.26 -19.36 2.98
CA ILE A 485 -8.35 -20.33 3.08
C ILE A 485 -9.63 -19.65 3.57
N LEU A 486 -9.53 -18.80 4.60
CA LEU A 486 -10.67 -18.04 5.10
C LEU A 486 -11.32 -17.19 4.00
N LEU A 487 -10.54 -16.39 3.28
CA LEU A 487 -11.05 -15.55 2.19
C LEU A 487 -11.65 -16.38 1.04
N GLY A 488 -11.08 -17.56 0.77
CA GLY A 488 -11.58 -18.50 -0.23
C GLY A 488 -12.98 -19.03 0.06
N PHE A 489 -13.32 -19.23 1.33
CA PHE A 489 -14.61 -19.79 1.75
C PHE A 489 -15.64 -18.77 2.23
N GLN A 490 -15.36 -17.46 2.14
CA GLN A 490 -16.28 -16.40 2.58
C GLN A 490 -17.55 -16.27 1.71
N ARG A 491 -17.60 -16.86 0.50
CA ARG A 491 -18.79 -16.80 -0.38
C ARG A 491 -19.49 -18.15 -0.47
N GLN A 492 -20.76 -18.20 -0.08
CA GLN A 492 -21.66 -19.37 -0.08
C GLN A 492 -21.98 -19.96 -1.47
N GLN A 493 -21.39 -19.46 -2.56
CA GLN A 493 -21.68 -19.90 -3.93
C GLN A 493 -20.45 -20.42 -4.69
N LEU A 494 -19.29 -20.56 -4.04
CA LEU A 494 -18.13 -21.13 -4.71
C LEU A 494 -18.30 -22.65 -4.89
N TYR A 495 -18.27 -23.09 -6.15
CA TYR A 495 -18.06 -24.50 -6.45
C TYR A 495 -16.56 -24.77 -6.39
N VAL A 496 -16.13 -25.39 -5.30
CA VAL A 496 -14.74 -25.82 -5.13
C VAL A 496 -14.63 -27.25 -5.66
N ASP A 497 -13.69 -27.49 -6.57
CA ASP A 497 -13.41 -28.83 -7.07
C ASP A 497 -12.86 -29.74 -5.96
N GLU A 498 -13.25 -31.02 -5.99
CA GLU A 498 -12.87 -32.06 -5.01
C GLU A 498 -11.35 -32.26 -4.99
N THR A 499 -10.68 -32.08 -6.14
CA THR A 499 -9.21 -32.14 -6.25
C THR A 499 -8.52 -31.05 -5.43
N MET A 500 -9.09 -29.84 -5.41
CA MET A 500 -8.56 -28.70 -4.68
C MET A 500 -8.74 -28.89 -3.17
N MET A 501 -9.92 -29.40 -2.75
CA MET A 501 -10.15 -29.77 -1.34
C MET A 501 -9.17 -30.84 -0.87
N SER A 502 -9.02 -31.92 -1.63
CA SER A 502 -8.10 -33.01 -1.31
C SER A 502 -6.66 -32.52 -1.21
N SER A 503 -6.26 -31.59 -2.09
CA SER A 503 -4.93 -30.96 -2.05
C SER A 503 -4.71 -30.15 -0.77
N LEU A 504 -5.69 -29.32 -0.38
CA LEU A 504 -5.63 -28.55 0.87
C LEU A 504 -5.54 -29.47 2.09
N GLU A 505 -6.42 -30.46 2.18
CA GLU A 505 -6.46 -31.43 3.28
C GLU A 505 -5.10 -32.15 3.41
N THR A 506 -4.59 -32.71 2.31
CA THR A 506 -3.30 -33.43 2.27
C THR A 506 -2.13 -32.53 2.67
N LEU A 507 -2.07 -31.31 2.16
CA LEU A 507 -0.94 -30.40 2.41
C LEU A 507 -0.94 -29.87 3.84
N ILE A 508 -2.10 -29.61 4.44
CA ILE A 508 -2.19 -29.19 5.85
C ILE A 508 -1.80 -30.35 6.77
N GLU A 509 -2.27 -31.57 6.50
CA GLU A 509 -1.86 -32.76 7.25
C GLU A 509 -0.34 -32.99 7.15
N LYS A 510 0.23 -32.84 5.95
CA LYS A 510 1.68 -32.93 5.74
C LYS A 510 2.44 -31.85 6.51
N LEU A 511 1.94 -30.61 6.49
CA LEU A 511 2.51 -29.50 7.27
C LEU A 511 2.55 -29.86 8.75
N LEU A 512 1.42 -30.27 9.34
CA LEU A 512 1.32 -30.60 10.77
C LEU A 512 2.20 -31.79 11.15
N THR A 513 2.24 -32.83 10.31
CA THR A 513 2.95 -34.08 10.60
C THR A 513 4.46 -33.94 10.49
N PHE A 514 4.94 -33.28 9.43
CA PHE A 514 6.37 -33.28 9.10
C PHE A 514 7.06 -31.95 9.38
N GLN A 515 6.35 -30.84 9.23
CA GLN A 515 6.93 -29.49 9.26
C GLN A 515 6.35 -28.61 10.36
N GLY A 516 5.50 -29.17 11.23
CA GLY A 516 4.80 -28.39 12.24
C GLY A 516 5.75 -27.75 13.24
N ASN A 517 6.84 -28.44 13.61
CA ASN A 517 7.89 -27.89 14.48
C ASN A 517 8.55 -26.67 13.84
N THR A 518 9.00 -26.82 12.59
CA THR A 518 9.63 -25.75 11.82
C THR A 518 8.70 -24.56 11.66
N TRP A 519 7.44 -24.81 11.30
CA TRP A 519 6.41 -23.77 11.14
C TRP A 519 6.19 -23.01 12.45
N TYR A 520 6.00 -23.72 13.56
CA TYR A 520 5.80 -23.11 14.87
C TYR A 520 7.02 -22.33 15.36
N ASN A 521 8.22 -22.87 15.22
CA ASN A 521 9.48 -22.20 15.58
C ASN A 521 9.70 -20.92 14.76
N THR A 522 9.35 -20.96 13.48
CA THR A 522 9.41 -19.78 12.59
C THR A 522 8.46 -18.70 13.11
N ILE A 523 7.21 -19.05 13.42
CA ILE A 523 6.24 -18.11 14.00
C ILE A 523 6.77 -17.51 15.31
N LEU A 524 7.30 -18.32 16.24
CA LEU A 524 7.83 -17.85 17.53
C LEU A 524 9.02 -16.90 17.40
N ARG A 525 9.93 -17.17 16.45
CA ARG A 525 11.09 -16.31 16.20
C ARG A 525 10.67 -14.90 15.74
N PHE A 526 9.58 -14.82 14.98
CA PHE A 526 9.05 -13.54 14.52
C PHE A 526 8.25 -12.81 15.61
N ILE A 527 7.47 -13.55 16.40
CA ILE A 527 6.73 -12.96 17.54
C ILE A 527 7.70 -12.41 18.60
N SER A 528 8.82 -13.10 18.87
CA SER A 528 9.82 -12.66 19.85
C SER A 528 10.69 -11.50 19.38
N SER A 529 10.83 -11.28 18.07
CA SER A 529 11.57 -10.14 17.50
C SER A 529 10.70 -8.91 17.21
N GLN A 530 9.37 -9.05 17.17
CA GLN A 530 8.42 -7.95 17.07
C GLN A 530 7.23 -8.18 18.01
N LEU A 531 7.38 -7.75 19.27
CA LEU A 531 6.22 -7.54 20.14
C LEU A 531 5.33 -6.45 19.52
N LEU A 532 4.07 -6.81 19.28
CA LEU A 532 2.96 -6.03 18.71
C LEU A 532 2.93 -5.92 17.17
N GLN A 533 2.41 -6.95 16.48
CA GLN A 533 1.66 -6.73 15.23
C GLN A 533 0.77 -7.86 14.67
N PHE A 534 0.57 -9.00 15.34
CA PHE A 534 -0.20 -10.08 14.71
C PHE A 534 -1.58 -10.33 15.33
N SER A 535 -2.61 -9.96 14.57
CA SER A 535 -4.02 -10.35 14.71
C SER A 535 -4.29 -11.86 14.49
N ASN A 536 -3.25 -12.70 14.44
CA ASN A 536 -3.36 -14.10 14.00
C ASN A 536 -4.14 -15.01 14.97
N GLY A 537 -4.10 -14.74 16.28
CA GLY A 537 -4.95 -15.45 17.25
C GLY A 537 -6.44 -15.22 16.97
N HIS A 538 -6.81 -13.97 16.65
CA HIS A 538 -8.16 -13.60 16.23
C HIS A 538 -8.54 -14.19 14.86
N HIS A 539 -7.61 -14.28 13.89
CA HIS A 539 -7.92 -14.83 12.57
C HIS A 539 -8.17 -16.35 12.60
N MET A 540 -7.40 -17.15 13.34
CA MET A 540 -7.67 -18.60 13.44
C MET A 540 -8.98 -18.90 14.17
N LEU A 541 -9.31 -18.15 15.23
CA LEU A 541 -10.55 -18.33 15.97
C LEU A 541 -11.77 -17.81 15.20
N ASN A 542 -11.66 -16.65 14.52
CA ASN A 542 -12.70 -16.16 13.61
C ASN A 542 -12.86 -17.08 12.40
N MET A 543 -11.78 -17.68 11.90
CA MET A 543 -11.81 -18.69 10.85
C MET A 543 -12.58 -19.92 11.32
N TYR A 544 -12.27 -20.49 12.48
CA TYR A 544 -13.02 -21.61 13.05
C TYR A 544 -14.53 -21.30 13.19
N LYS A 545 -14.87 -20.13 13.73
CA LYS A 545 -16.26 -19.67 13.86
C LYS A 545 -16.96 -19.45 12.52
N THR A 546 -16.25 -18.94 11.51
CA THR A 546 -16.79 -18.68 10.16
C THR A 546 -16.98 -19.99 9.38
N LEU A 547 -16.06 -20.95 9.55
CA LEU A 547 -16.10 -22.26 8.89
C LEU A 547 -17.22 -23.17 9.42
N GLN A 548 -17.65 -23.01 10.68
CA GLN A 548 -18.81 -23.72 11.24
C GLN A 548 -20.14 -23.40 10.53
N GLY A 549 -20.21 -22.32 9.74
CA GLY A 549 -21.40 -21.90 8.99
C GLY A 549 -21.26 -21.96 7.46
N SER A 550 -20.20 -22.57 6.93
CA SER A 550 -19.88 -22.59 5.48
C SER A 550 -20.05 -23.98 4.85
N ILE A 551 -20.00 -24.07 3.51
CA ILE A 551 -20.06 -25.30 2.67
C ILE A 551 -18.82 -26.20 2.84
N VAL A 552 -17.94 -25.87 3.80
CA VAL A 552 -16.66 -26.55 4.02
C VAL A 552 -16.88 -27.98 4.51
N THR A 553 -16.07 -28.92 4.00
CA THR A 553 -16.13 -30.33 4.38
C THR A 553 -15.89 -30.49 5.89
N GLN A 554 -16.62 -31.42 6.52
CA GLN A 554 -16.40 -31.76 7.94
C GLN A 554 -14.93 -32.13 8.22
N ASN A 555 -14.23 -32.68 7.21
CA ASN A 555 -12.81 -32.99 7.27
C ASN A 555 -11.93 -31.75 7.42
N LEU A 556 -12.14 -30.71 6.61
CA LEU A 556 -11.32 -29.49 6.73
C LEU A 556 -11.55 -28.78 8.07
N ILE A 557 -12.78 -28.79 8.59
CA ILE A 557 -13.08 -28.28 9.95
C ILE A 557 -12.29 -29.07 11.01
N LYS A 558 -12.24 -30.40 10.88
CA LYS A 558 -11.48 -31.27 11.79
C LYS A 558 -9.97 -31.00 11.69
N ILE A 559 -9.44 -30.84 10.48
CA ILE A 559 -8.02 -30.51 10.27
C ILE A 559 -7.69 -29.14 10.88
N PHE A 560 -8.56 -28.14 10.74
CA PHE A 560 -8.36 -26.85 11.40
C PHE A 560 -8.40 -26.94 12.92
N GLN A 561 -9.25 -27.79 13.49
CA GLN A 561 -9.23 -28.06 14.92
C GLN A 561 -7.86 -28.66 15.34
N GLN A 562 -7.29 -29.57 14.55
CA GLN A 562 -5.95 -30.11 14.81
C GLN A 562 -4.87 -29.03 14.75
N VAL A 563 -4.95 -28.06 13.82
CA VAL A 563 -4.03 -26.91 13.77
C VAL A 563 -4.14 -26.08 15.06
N ILE A 564 -5.35 -25.80 15.53
CA ILE A 564 -5.58 -25.04 16.77
C ILE A 564 -5.02 -25.81 17.97
N ASP A 565 -5.31 -27.10 18.07
CA ASP A 565 -4.86 -27.95 19.17
C ASP A 565 -3.34 -28.09 19.18
N PHE A 566 -2.72 -28.24 18.00
CA PHE A 566 -1.28 -28.26 17.82
C PHE A 566 -0.62 -26.99 18.39
N CYS A 567 -1.17 -25.81 18.08
CA CYS A 567 -0.70 -24.55 18.65
C CYS A 567 -0.91 -24.52 20.17
N LYS A 568 -2.09 -24.88 20.68
CA LYS A 568 -2.42 -24.86 22.12
C LYS A 568 -1.51 -25.74 22.97
N VAL A 569 -1.22 -26.96 22.53
CA VAL A 569 -0.35 -27.91 23.25
C VAL A 569 1.05 -27.32 23.47
N ARG A 570 1.54 -26.50 22.55
CA ARG A 570 2.88 -25.91 22.62
C ARG A 570 2.93 -24.58 23.34
N VAL A 571 1.80 -23.86 23.34
CA VAL A 571 1.59 -22.69 24.22
C VAL A 571 1.65 -23.08 25.70
N TYR A 572 1.13 -24.24 26.10
CA TYR A 572 1.22 -24.69 27.49
C TYR A 572 2.65 -24.98 27.97
N ASN A 573 3.64 -25.05 27.06
CA ASN A 573 5.05 -25.25 27.39
C ASN A 573 5.87 -23.94 27.38
N GLN A 574 5.30 -22.80 26.98
CA GLN A 574 5.94 -21.48 26.99
C GLN A 574 4.89 -20.39 27.24
N ASP A 575 4.93 -19.73 28.42
CA ASP A 575 4.01 -18.69 28.95
C ASP A 575 3.84 -17.40 28.09
N ILE A 576 3.66 -17.49 26.77
CA ILE A 576 3.69 -16.32 25.85
C ILE A 576 2.38 -16.10 25.07
N PHE A 577 1.40 -17.00 25.13
CA PHE A 577 0.20 -16.91 24.25
C PHE A 577 -1.14 -16.67 24.95
N THR A 578 -1.16 -16.56 26.28
CA THR A 578 -2.42 -16.38 27.03
C THR A 578 -3.08 -15.02 26.80
N ASN A 579 -2.37 -14.04 26.21
CA ASN A 579 -2.90 -12.70 25.88
C ASN A 579 -3.33 -12.55 24.40
N LEU A 580 -3.32 -13.63 23.60
CA LEU A 580 -3.61 -13.61 22.15
C LEU A 580 -4.83 -14.45 21.73
N LEU A 581 -5.43 -15.18 22.67
CA LEU A 581 -6.77 -15.78 22.54
C LEU A 581 -7.82 -14.75 22.98
#